data_AF-A0A933AN17-F1
#
_entry.id   AF-A0A933AN17-F1
#
_cell.length_a   1.000
_cell.length_b   1.000
_cell.length_c   1.000
_cell.angle_alpha   90.00
_cell.angle_beta   90.00
_cell.angle_gamma   90.00
#
_symmetry.space_group_name_H-M   'P 1'
#
loop_
_entity.id
_entity.type
_entity.pdbx_description
1 polymer ?
#
loop_
_entity_poly.entity_id
_entity_poly.type
_entity_poly.pdbx_seq_one_letter_code
_entity_poly.pdbx_strand_id
1 'polypeptide(L)' 'MTTVSLRPNESQDQLLKRFKKKVMKSGLLSVLRNKRWFVSKSELRRMDKKKAIRRLRRKRRPAEE' A
#
# COMPACT_ATOMS: atom_id res chain seq x y z
N MET A 1 -13.84 6.13 4.77
CA MET A 1 -14.08 4.66 4.76
C MET A 1 -14.00 4.14 3.34
N THR A 2 -13.48 2.92 3.11
CA THR A 2 -13.40 2.32 1.77
C THR A 2 -14.58 1.39 1.54
N THR A 3 -15.49 1.77 0.64
CA THR A 3 -16.65 0.96 0.23
C THR A 3 -16.55 0.59 -1.26
N VAL A 4 -17.11 -0.54 -1.68
CA VAL A 4 -17.22 -0.94 -3.09
C VAL A 4 -18.60 -1.51 -3.32
N SER A 5 -19.30 -1.02 -4.35
CA SER A 5 -20.58 -1.55 -4.79
C SER A 5 -20.37 -2.59 -5.90
N LEU A 6 -21.20 -3.63 -5.89
CA LEU A 6 -21.26 -4.66 -6.93
C LEU A 6 -21.72 -4.05 -8.24
N ARG A 7 -21.03 -4.38 -9.34
CA ARG A 7 -21.42 -3.95 -10.69
C ARG A 7 -22.26 -5.04 -11.38
N PRO A 8 -23.16 -4.68 -12.30
CA PRO A 8 -23.82 -5.66 -13.15
C PRO A 8 -22.76 -6.37 -14.00
N ASN A 9 -22.81 -7.71 -14.04
CA ASN A 9 -21.84 -8.63 -14.67
C ASN A 9 -20.48 -8.78 -13.96
N GLU A 10 -20.37 -8.43 -12.68
CA GLU A 10 -19.17 -8.67 -11.89
C GLU A 10 -19.28 -9.96 -11.07
N SER A 11 -18.24 -10.81 -11.12
CA SER A 11 -18.12 -11.95 -10.21
C SER A 11 -17.68 -11.51 -8.81
N GLN A 12 -18.08 -12.24 -7.78
CA GLN A 12 -17.74 -11.95 -6.38
C GLN A 12 -16.22 -11.83 -6.15
N ASP A 13 -15.41 -12.63 -6.86
CA ASP A 13 -13.95 -12.55 -6.79
C ASP A 13 -13.39 -11.24 -7.35
N GLN A 14 -14.01 -10.72 -8.41
CA GLN A 14 -13.62 -9.44 -9.02
C GLN A 14 -13.94 -8.29 -8.07
N LEU A 15 -15.09 -8.35 -7.40
CA LEU A 15 -15.47 -7.40 -6.35
C LEU A 15 -14.44 -7.39 -5.22
N LEU A 16 -14.04 -8.57 -4.73
CA LEU A 16 -13.05 -8.69 -3.65
C LEU A 16 -11.68 -8.14 -4.08
N LYS A 17 -11.23 -8.42 -5.31
CA LYS A 17 -9.98 -7.86 -5.85
C LYS A 17 -10.01 -6.33 -5.88
N ARG A 18 -11.13 -5.73 -6.32
CA ARG A 18 -11.30 -4.27 -6.31
C ARG A 18 -11.33 -3.68 -4.91
N PHE A 19 -12.04 -4.32 -3.99
CA PHE A 19 -12.04 -3.91 -2.59
C PHE A 19 -10.62 -3.92 -2.01
N LYS A 20 -9.88 -5.02 -2.21
CA LYS A 20 -8.48 -5.15 -1.77
C LYS A 20 -7.60 -4.03 -2.37
N LYS A 21 -7.76 -3.73 -3.65
CA LYS A 21 -7.05 -2.61 -4.32
C LYS A 21 -7.42 -1.25 -3.73
N LYS A 22 -8.71 -1.00 -3.42
CA LYS A 22 -9.19 0.25 -2.80
C LYS A 22 -8.65 0.41 -1.37
N VAL A 23 -8.64 -0.66 -0.58
CA VAL A 23 -8.05 -0.70 0.77
C VAL A 23 -6.55 -0.42 0.70
N MET A 24 -5.82 -1.07 -0.21
CA MET A 24 -4.39 -0.80 -0.40
C MET A 24 -4.12 0.65 -0.83
N LYS A 25 -4.93 1.20 -1.76
CA LYS A 25 -4.81 2.59 -2.22
C LYS A 25 -5.08 3.61 -1.09
N SER A 26 -6.02 3.30 -0.19
CA SER A 26 -6.33 4.18 0.95
C SER A 26 -5.17 4.31 1.94
N GLY A 27 -4.22 3.38 1.96
CA GLY A 27 -3.07 3.42 2.85
C GLY A 27 -3.38 3.21 4.35
N LEU A 28 -4.65 3.11 4.75
CA LEU A 28 -5.11 2.98 6.14
C LEU A 28 -4.37 1.89 6.92
N LEU A 29 -4.25 0.69 6.34
CA LEU A 29 -3.53 -0.42 6.98
C LEU A 29 -2.04 -0.12 7.20
N SER A 30 -1.41 0.67 6.32
CA SER A 30 -0.02 1.08 6.51
C SER A 30 0.12 2.09 7.64
N VAL A 31 -0.83 3.03 7.75
CA VAL A 31 -0.83 4.03 8.84
C VAL A 31 -1.04 3.34 10.18
N LEU A 32 -2.01 2.44 10.28
CA LEU A 32 -2.28 1.67 11.50
C LEU A 32 -1.06 0.85 11.93
N ARG A 33 -0.40 0.16 10.99
CA ARG A 33 0.84 -0.59 11.30
C ARG A 33 1.97 0.31 11.78
N ASN A 34 2.14 1.49 11.18
CA ASN A 34 3.18 2.44 11.59
C ASN A 34 2.90 3.07 12.97
N LYS A 35 1.63 3.18 13.36
CA LYS A 35 1.21 3.70 14.66
C LYS A 35 1.08 2.63 15.74
N ARG A 36 1.22 1.34 15.40
CA ARG A 36 0.98 0.21 16.32
C ARG A 36 1.92 0.19 17.54
N TRP A 37 3.15 0.63 17.35
CA TRP A 37 4.18 0.63 18.39
C TRP A 37 4.91 1.96 18.38
N PHE A 38 5.44 2.37 19.54
CA PHE A 38 6.34 3.52 19.60
C PHE A 38 7.63 3.21 18.83
N VAL A 39 8.05 4.16 18.00
CA VAL A 39 9.31 4.12 17.27
C VAL A 39 10.00 5.46 17.46
N SER A 40 11.28 5.43 17.82
CA SER A 40 12.05 6.66 18.03
C SER A 40 12.22 7.46 16.72
N LYS A 41 12.46 8.77 16.86
CA LYS A 41 12.66 9.67 15.70
C LYS A 41 13.86 9.27 14.84
N SER A 42 14.89 8.66 15.42
CA SER A 42 16.06 8.14 14.68
C SER A 42 15.69 6.93 13.82
N GLU A 43 14.97 5.97 14.38
CA GLU A 43 14.51 4.78 13.67
C GLU A 43 13.53 5.13 12.55
N LEU A 44 12.61 6.08 12.77
CA LEU A 44 11.72 6.57 11.73
C LEU A 44 12.51 7.14 10.53
N ARG A 45 13.52 7.99 10.79
CA ARG A 45 14.39 8.54 9.74
C ARG A 45 15.17 7.45 8.99
N ARG A 46 15.69 6.44 9.69
CA ARG A 46 16.38 5.30 9.07
C ARG A 46 15.44 4.51 8.16
N MET A 47 14.22 4.21 8.62
CA MET A 47 13.21 3.51 7.83
C MET A 47 12.81 4.30 6.59
N ASP A 48 12.61 5.61 6.69
CA ASP A 48 12.20 6.43 5.55
C ASP A 48 13.32 6.60 4.51
N LYS A 49 14.57 6.75 4.94
CA LYS A 49 15.74 6.68 4.04
C LYS A 49 15.78 5.35 3.29
N LYS A 50 15.61 4.23 4.00
CA LYS A 50 15.57 2.88 3.39
C LYS A 50 14.42 2.73 2.40
N LYS A 51 13.22 3.24 2.73
CA LYS A 51 12.05 3.25 1.83
C LYS A 51 12.30 4.09 0.57
N ALA A 52 12.90 5.27 0.70
CA ALA A 52 13.22 6.15 -0.42
C ALA A 52 14.19 5.49 -1.39
N ILE A 53 15.28 4.90 -0.89
CA ILE A 53 16.25 4.15 -1.70
C ILE A 53 15.57 2.98 -2.42
N ARG A 54 14.72 2.21 -1.72
CA ARG A 54 13.97 1.10 -2.33
C ARG A 54 13.02 1.57 -3.44
N ARG A 55 12.34 2.71 -3.27
CA ARG A 55 11.48 3.31 -4.31
C ARG A 55 12.30 3.72 -5.54
N LEU A 56 13.46 4.35 -5.32
CA LEU A 56 14.34 4.78 -6.40
C LEU A 56 14.90 3.59 -7.19
N ARG A 57 15.33 2.53 -6.50
CA ARG A 57 15.79 1.27 -7.14
C ARG A 57 14.71 0.61 -7.98
N ARG A 58 13.45 0.59 -7.50
CA ARG A 58 12.32 0.05 -8.28
C ARG A 58 12.03 0.85 -9.55
N LYS A 59 12.16 2.19 -9.51
CA LYS A 59 11.98 3.04 -10.70
C LYS A 59 13.08 2.86 -11.75
N ARG A 60 14.29 2.44 -11.32
CA ARG A 60 15.46 2.29 -12.20
C ARG A 60 15.54 0.94 -12.91
N ARG A 61 14.78 -0.08 -12.49
CA ARG A 61 14.69 -1.32 -13.26
C ARG A 61 13.82 -1.02 -14.49
N PRO A 62 14.35 -1.14 -15.72
CA PRO A 62 13.48 -1.24 -16.90
C PRO A 62 12.49 -2.37 -16.62
N ALA A 63 11.23 -2.18 -17.00
CA ALA A 63 10.36 -3.34 -17.19
C ALA A 63 11.05 -4.15 -18.29
N GLU A 64 11.65 -5.28 -17.93
CA GLU A 64 12.05 -6.26 -18.93
C GLU A 64 10.79 -6.56 -19.75
N GLU A 65 10.91 -6.39 -21.07
CA GLU A 65 9.89 -6.82 -22.06
C GLU A 65 9.60 -8.31 -21.93
#